data_AF-A0A835ZH90-F1
#
_entry.id   AF-A0A835ZH90-F1
#
_cell.length_a   1.000
_cell.length_b   1.000
_cell.length_c   1.000
_cell.angle_alpha   90.00
_cell.angle_beta   90.00
_cell.angle_gamma   90.00
#
_symmetry.space_group_name_H-M   'P 1'
#
loop_
_entity.id
_entity.type
_entity.pdbx_description
1 polymer ?
#
loop_
_entity_poly.entity_id
_entity_poly.type
_entity_poly.pdbx_seq_one_letter_code
_entity_poly.pdbx_strand_id
1 'polypeptide(L)'
;MVNPHEFLIATLAARGYPTRTVVALESRYATKPTAKQVEDYSIDLVNAVRAGDLDTLREMHAAGCSMNACNKFAESVVHMAARIGAREVMEFMIECTGVESLAISDDYGRTPLHDACWTSEPFFDMVTFILDHEVEMLLVKDKRGFTPLLYVKKELWGAWHTFIDAIKDKYWPMGHSS
;
A
#
# COMPACT_ATOMS: atom_id res chain seq x y z
N MET A 1 0.40 25.48 -4.20
CA MET A 1 -0.29 24.18 -4.19
C MET A 1 -0.08 23.58 -2.82
N VAL A 2 -1.15 23.17 -2.14
CA VAL A 2 -1.06 22.42 -0.87
C VAL A 2 -0.50 21.03 -1.12
N ASN A 3 -0.04 20.33 -0.09
CA ASN A 3 0.39 18.95 -0.28
C ASN A 3 -0.83 18.03 -0.57
N PRO A 4 -0.63 16.85 -1.21
CA PRO A 4 -1.74 15.96 -1.57
C PRO A 4 -2.54 15.44 -0.38
N HIS A 5 -1.92 15.31 0.81
CA HIS A 5 -2.64 14.94 2.03
C HIS A 5 -3.66 16.02 2.42
N GLU A 6 -3.25 17.30 2.46
CA GLU A 6 -4.16 18.42 2.71
C GLU A 6 -5.28 18.51 1.67
N PHE A 7 -4.95 18.27 0.40
CA PHE A 7 -5.95 18.22 -0.68
C PHE A 7 -6.97 17.08 -0.48
N LEU A 8 -6.50 15.90 -0.07
CA LEU A 8 -7.37 14.78 0.29
C LEU A 8 -8.27 15.13 1.48
N ILE A 9 -7.72 15.68 2.56
CA ILE A 9 -8.51 16.07 3.75
C ILE A 9 -9.60 17.08 3.39
N ALA A 10 -9.28 18.07 2.56
CA ALA A 10 -10.27 19.03 2.06
C ALA A 10 -11.36 18.35 1.21
N THR A 11 -10.97 17.40 0.34
CA THR A 11 -11.89 16.61 -0.49
C THR A 11 -12.86 15.79 0.36
N LEU A 12 -12.35 15.09 1.37
CA LEU A 12 -13.15 14.28 2.29
C LEU A 12 -14.11 15.15 3.10
N ALA A 13 -13.61 16.23 3.69
CA ALA A 13 -14.42 17.14 4.51
C ALA A 13 -15.57 17.77 3.70
N ALA A 14 -15.30 18.23 2.47
CA ALA A 14 -16.30 18.79 1.58
C ALA A 14 -17.40 17.78 1.18
N ARG A 15 -17.09 16.48 1.27
CA ARG A 15 -17.99 15.37 0.95
C ARG A 15 -18.65 14.74 2.17
N GLY A 16 -18.30 15.14 3.39
CA GLY A 16 -18.86 14.60 4.63
C GLY A 16 -18.17 13.35 5.17
N TYR A 17 -16.99 12.98 4.65
CA TYR A 17 -16.25 11.79 5.09
C TYR A 17 -15.33 12.10 6.29
N PRO A 18 -15.06 11.11 7.16
CA PRO A 18 -14.12 11.26 8.26
C PRO A 18 -12.71 11.61 7.77
N THR A 19 -12.06 12.56 8.45
CA THR A 19 -10.69 13.01 8.16
C THR A 19 -9.69 12.56 9.23
N ARG A 20 -10.14 11.77 10.21
CA ARG A 20 -9.30 11.32 11.32
C ARG A 20 -8.21 10.38 10.82
N THR A 21 -6.99 10.61 11.27
CA THR A 21 -5.87 9.71 11.00
C THR A 21 -5.74 8.65 12.09
N VAL A 22 -5.20 7.49 11.74
CA VAL A 22 -4.97 6.37 12.65
C VAL A 22 -3.49 6.04 12.67
N VAL A 23 -2.91 5.69 13.82
CA VAL A 23 -1.50 5.24 13.90
C VAL A 23 -1.45 3.76 13.55
N ALA A 24 -0.65 3.37 12.55
CA ALA A 24 -0.63 2.01 12.01
C ALA A 24 -0.42 0.96 13.12
N LEU A 25 0.58 1.18 13.96
CA LEU A 25 1.01 0.26 15.02
C LEU A 25 0.05 0.18 16.21
N GLU A 26 -0.95 1.04 16.26
CA GLU A 26 -1.99 1.06 17.30
C GLU A 26 -3.35 0.63 16.74
N SER A 27 -3.37 -0.02 15.57
CA SER A 27 -4.58 -0.30 14.80
C SER A 27 -4.53 -1.67 14.11
N ARG A 28 -5.53 -1.98 13.28
CA ARG A 28 -5.58 -3.22 12.50
C ARG A 28 -4.39 -3.42 11.56
N TYR A 29 -3.66 -2.36 11.23
CA TYR A 29 -2.47 -2.42 10.37
C TYR A 29 -1.23 -2.94 11.11
N ALA A 30 -1.23 -2.98 12.44
CA ALA A 30 -0.09 -3.46 13.22
C ALA A 30 0.14 -4.95 12.94
N THR A 31 1.30 -5.29 12.37
CA THR A 31 1.66 -6.66 12.03
C THR A 31 2.77 -7.15 12.94
N LYS A 32 2.64 -8.38 13.42
CA LYS A 32 3.72 -9.11 14.08
C LYS A 32 4.05 -10.34 13.24
N PRO A 33 5.18 -10.32 12.51
CA PRO A 33 5.61 -11.46 11.71
C PRO A 33 5.64 -12.77 12.49
N THR A 34 5.12 -13.83 11.88
CA THR A 34 5.34 -15.18 12.37
C THR A 34 6.77 -15.63 12.06
N ALA A 35 7.29 -16.58 12.84
CA ALA A 35 8.61 -17.16 12.57
C ALA A 35 8.69 -17.75 11.15
N LYS A 36 7.60 -18.36 10.68
CA LYS A 36 7.51 -18.93 9.33
C LYS A 36 7.59 -17.86 8.24
N GLN A 37 6.89 -16.73 8.37
CA GLN A 37 6.98 -15.65 7.38
C GLN A 37 8.40 -15.08 7.25
N VAL A 38 9.14 -15.05 8.37
CA VAL A 38 10.54 -14.61 8.39
C VAL A 38 11.48 -15.66 7.80
N GLU A 39 11.23 -16.94 8.05
CA GLU A 39 11.98 -18.06 7.47
C GLU A 39 11.77 -18.15 5.95
N ASP A 40 10.53 -17.99 5.48
CA ASP A 40 10.15 -18.05 4.07
C ASP A 40 10.66 -16.83 3.26
N TYR A 41 11.20 -15.80 3.92
CA TYR A 41 11.73 -14.60 3.26
C TYR A 41 13.12 -14.84 2.65
N SER A 42 13.11 -15.47 1.47
CA SER A 42 14.33 -15.83 0.73
C SER A 42 14.77 -14.74 -0.26
N ILE A 43 16.06 -14.75 -0.60
CA ILE A 43 16.65 -13.84 -1.61
C ILE A 43 16.01 -14.08 -2.99
N ASP A 44 15.74 -15.33 -3.34
CA ASP A 44 15.18 -15.71 -4.64
C ASP A 44 13.76 -15.16 -4.81
N LEU A 45 12.91 -15.32 -3.79
CA LEU A 45 11.56 -14.76 -3.78
C LEU A 45 11.62 -13.22 -3.93
N VAL A 46 12.46 -12.57 -3.13
CA VAL A 46 12.63 -11.12 -3.16
C VAL A 46 13.11 -10.62 -4.53
N ASN A 47 14.02 -11.35 -5.17
CA ASN A 47 14.53 -10.99 -6.50
C ASN A 47 13.44 -11.17 -7.57
N ALA A 48 12.66 -12.25 -7.53
CA ALA A 48 11.55 -12.47 -8.45
C ALA A 48 10.50 -11.35 -8.33
N VAL A 49 10.14 -10.96 -7.11
CA VAL A 49 9.24 -9.82 -6.85
C VAL A 49 9.81 -8.52 -7.40
N ARG A 50 11.09 -8.23 -7.12
CA ARG A 50 11.77 -7.01 -7.62
C ARG A 50 11.85 -6.95 -9.14
N ALA A 51 11.99 -8.11 -9.78
CA ALA A 51 12.06 -8.22 -11.24
C ALA A 51 10.67 -8.17 -11.91
N GLY A 52 9.58 -8.27 -11.15
CA GLY A 52 8.25 -8.46 -11.73
C GLY A 52 8.09 -9.83 -12.41
N ASP A 53 8.91 -10.82 -12.05
CA ASP A 53 8.98 -12.13 -12.70
C ASP A 53 7.84 -13.03 -12.24
N LEU A 54 6.67 -12.83 -12.83
CA LEU A 54 5.46 -13.58 -12.52
C LEU A 54 5.58 -15.08 -12.79
N ASP A 55 6.33 -15.48 -13.81
CA ASP A 55 6.46 -16.89 -14.16
C ASP A 55 7.22 -17.62 -13.06
N THR A 56 8.36 -17.07 -12.62
CA THR A 56 9.11 -17.59 -11.47
C THR A 56 8.26 -17.58 -10.20
N LEU A 57 7.48 -16.52 -9.94
CA LEU A 57 6.61 -16.45 -8.77
C LEU A 57 5.50 -17.51 -8.79
N ARG A 58 4.92 -17.80 -9.97
CA ARG A 58 3.95 -18.87 -10.15
C ARG A 58 4.56 -20.24 -9.91
N GLU A 59 5.75 -20.50 -10.43
CA GLU A 59 6.49 -21.73 -10.19
C GLU A 59 6.82 -21.92 -8.70
N MET A 60 7.33 -20.88 -8.04
CA MET A 60 7.61 -20.88 -6.60
C MET A 60 6.35 -21.18 -5.79
N HIS A 61 5.23 -20.51 -6.09
CA HIS A 61 3.97 -20.74 -5.40
C HIS A 61 3.46 -22.18 -5.61
N ALA A 62 3.54 -22.70 -6.84
CA ALA A 62 3.17 -24.09 -7.16
C ALA A 62 4.05 -25.11 -6.42
N ALA A 63 5.31 -24.77 -6.13
CA ALA A 63 6.22 -25.56 -5.31
C ALA A 63 5.96 -25.44 -3.79
N GLY A 64 4.97 -24.65 -3.37
CA GLY A 64 4.59 -24.45 -1.97
C GLY A 64 5.35 -23.32 -1.26
N CYS A 65 6.09 -22.48 -1.98
CA CYS A 65 6.67 -21.27 -1.39
C CYS A 65 5.57 -20.29 -0.98
N SER A 66 5.68 -19.76 0.24
CA SER A 66 4.73 -18.76 0.74
C SER A 66 4.99 -17.39 0.10
N MET A 67 3.95 -16.75 -0.41
CA MET A 67 4.02 -15.40 -0.96
C MET A 67 3.67 -14.30 0.07
N ASN A 68 3.47 -14.67 1.34
CA ASN A 68 3.22 -13.70 2.43
C ASN A 68 4.47 -13.43 3.30
N ALA A 69 5.66 -13.80 2.80
CA ALA A 69 6.92 -13.67 3.51
C ALA A 69 7.28 -12.22 3.83
N CYS A 70 8.04 -12.01 4.91
CA CYS A 70 8.53 -10.70 5.32
C CYS A 70 9.88 -10.79 6.04
N ASN A 71 10.67 -9.73 6.01
CA ASN A 71 11.92 -9.72 6.77
C ASN A 71 11.70 -9.50 8.28
N LYS A 72 12.81 -9.47 9.04
CA LYS A 72 12.80 -9.27 10.50
C LYS A 72 12.25 -7.91 10.96
N PHE A 73 12.07 -6.96 10.04
CA PHE A 73 11.49 -5.64 10.27
C PHE A 73 10.02 -5.57 9.82
N ALA A 74 9.37 -6.71 9.63
CA ALA A 74 8.00 -6.85 9.13
C ALA A 74 7.77 -6.29 7.71
N GLU A 75 8.82 -5.93 6.96
CA GLU A 75 8.71 -5.54 5.56
C GLU A 75 8.39 -6.78 4.71
N SER A 76 7.10 -6.95 4.41
CA SER A 76 6.59 -8.01 3.53
C SER A 76 6.92 -7.76 2.06
N VAL A 77 6.96 -8.83 1.27
CA VAL A 77 7.12 -8.77 -0.20
C VAL A 77 6.08 -7.87 -0.90
N VAL A 78 4.88 -7.67 -0.33
CA VAL A 78 3.90 -6.71 -0.85
C VAL A 78 4.35 -5.25 -0.71
N HIS A 79 5.12 -4.90 0.33
CA HIS A 79 5.74 -3.56 0.43
C HIS A 79 6.70 -3.34 -0.72
N MET A 80 7.46 -4.37 -1.07
CA MET A 80 8.43 -4.32 -2.18
C MET A 80 7.72 -4.17 -3.53
N ALA A 81 6.67 -4.97 -3.77
CA ALA A 81 5.86 -4.86 -4.98
C ALA A 81 5.25 -3.45 -5.11
N ALA A 82 4.72 -2.89 -4.02
CA ALA A 82 4.17 -1.53 -3.98
C ALA A 82 5.22 -0.46 -4.32
N ARG A 83 6.43 -0.56 -3.75
CA ARG A 83 7.54 0.38 -3.96
C ARG A 83 7.99 0.49 -5.43
N ILE A 84 7.94 -0.62 -6.16
CA ILE A 84 8.38 -0.69 -7.56
C ILE A 84 7.22 -0.61 -8.56
N GLY A 85 5.97 -0.51 -8.08
CA GLY A 85 4.79 -0.43 -8.94
C GLY A 85 4.43 -1.75 -9.65
N ALA A 86 4.89 -2.91 -9.17
CA ALA A 86 4.63 -4.22 -9.77
C ALA A 86 3.19 -4.70 -9.49
N ARG A 87 2.22 -4.09 -10.17
CA ARG A 87 0.79 -4.26 -9.93
C ARG A 87 0.32 -5.71 -10.14
N GLU A 88 0.81 -6.36 -11.19
CA GLU A 88 0.45 -7.73 -11.53
C GLU A 88 1.02 -8.73 -10.52
N VAL A 89 2.22 -8.46 -9.98
CA VAL A 89 2.79 -9.24 -8.86
C VAL A 89 1.92 -9.09 -7.62
N MET A 90 1.50 -7.87 -7.30
CA MET A 90 0.60 -7.61 -6.18
C MET A 90 -0.75 -8.34 -6.37
N GLU A 91 -1.29 -8.34 -7.60
CA GLU A 91 -2.51 -9.09 -7.95
C GLU A 91 -2.36 -10.56 -7.65
N PHE A 92 -1.30 -11.15 -8.19
CA PHE A 92 -1.03 -12.57 -8.04
C PHE A 92 -0.93 -12.95 -6.56
N MET A 93 -0.22 -12.15 -5.77
CA MET A 93 -0.09 -12.37 -4.33
C MET A 93 -1.46 -12.39 -3.62
N ILE A 94 -2.28 -11.37 -3.85
CA ILE A 94 -3.57 -11.20 -3.17
C ILE A 94 -4.63 -12.19 -3.65
N GLU A 95 -4.76 -12.37 -4.96
CA GLU A 95 -5.88 -13.11 -5.54
C GLU A 95 -5.59 -14.61 -5.71
N CYS A 96 -4.32 -15.01 -5.84
CA CYS A 96 -3.96 -16.37 -6.21
C CYS A 96 -3.20 -17.16 -5.14
N THR A 97 -2.59 -16.51 -4.13
CA THR A 97 -1.61 -17.19 -3.26
C THR A 97 -1.94 -17.20 -1.77
N GLY A 98 -3.08 -16.63 -1.37
CA GLY A 98 -3.53 -16.61 0.02
C GLY A 98 -2.92 -15.49 0.88
N VAL A 99 -2.39 -14.43 0.27
CA VAL A 99 -2.13 -13.19 1.00
C VAL A 99 -3.48 -12.56 1.36
N GLU A 100 -3.88 -12.69 2.62
CA GLU A 100 -5.26 -12.41 3.07
C GLU A 100 -5.63 -10.92 3.04
N SER A 101 -4.66 -10.02 3.18
CA SER A 101 -4.93 -8.59 3.28
C SER A 101 -3.70 -7.73 2.99
N LEU A 102 -3.95 -6.52 2.48
CA LEU A 102 -2.96 -5.43 2.40
C LEU A 102 -2.92 -4.57 3.67
N ALA A 103 -3.82 -4.79 4.64
CA ALA A 103 -3.86 -4.08 5.92
C ALA A 103 -2.73 -4.49 6.87
N ILE A 104 -1.49 -4.30 6.43
CA ILE A 104 -0.28 -4.60 7.18
C ILE A 104 0.61 -3.37 7.27
N SER A 105 1.56 -3.41 8.19
CA SER A 105 2.62 -2.42 8.30
C SER A 105 3.93 -3.06 8.73
N ASP A 106 5.04 -2.44 8.33
CA ASP A 106 6.37 -2.78 8.82
C ASP A 106 6.59 -2.29 10.26
N ASP A 107 7.77 -2.58 10.82
CA ASP A 107 8.13 -2.17 12.18
C ASP A 107 8.22 -0.64 12.36
N TYR A 108 8.19 0.14 11.28
CA TYR A 108 8.10 1.60 11.31
C TYR A 108 6.66 2.09 11.13
N GLY A 109 5.67 1.20 11.04
CA GLY A 109 4.28 1.54 10.78
C GLY A 109 4.01 1.96 9.34
N ARG A 110 4.94 1.73 8.40
CA ARG A 110 4.73 2.00 6.98
C ARG A 110 3.92 0.87 6.40
N THR A 111 2.84 1.23 5.72
CA THR A 111 1.99 0.31 4.97
C THR A 111 2.45 0.20 3.51
N PRO A 112 1.98 -0.76 2.71
CA PRO A 112 2.31 -0.82 1.28
C PRO A 112 2.03 0.49 0.52
N LEU A 113 0.98 1.23 0.90
CA LEU A 113 0.67 2.52 0.27
C LEU A 113 1.71 3.61 0.58
N HIS A 114 2.38 3.57 1.75
CA HIS A 114 3.49 4.49 2.02
C HIS A 114 4.61 4.31 1.00
N ASP A 115 4.95 3.05 0.68
CA ASP A 115 5.97 2.72 -0.31
C ASP A 115 5.54 3.08 -1.73
N ALA A 116 4.28 2.85 -2.10
CA ALA A 116 3.73 3.27 -3.40
C ALA A 116 3.69 4.80 -3.58
N CYS A 117 3.64 5.58 -2.49
CA CYS A 117 3.67 7.05 -2.53
C CYS A 117 5.09 7.63 -2.49
N TRP A 118 6.11 6.82 -2.14
CA TRP A 118 7.50 7.25 -2.00
C TRP A 118 8.35 6.89 -3.22
N THR A 119 8.01 7.45 -4.38
CA THR A 119 8.59 7.09 -5.67
C THR A 119 9.13 8.31 -6.43
N SER A 120 9.83 8.10 -7.54
CA SER A 120 10.20 9.18 -8.49
C SER A 120 9.08 9.54 -9.46
N GLU A 121 8.18 8.59 -9.74
CA GLU A 121 7.03 8.74 -10.62
C GLU A 121 5.83 8.00 -10.03
N PRO A 122 4.59 8.49 -10.25
CA PRO A 122 3.42 7.92 -9.61
C PRO A 122 2.98 6.61 -10.29
N PHE A 123 2.88 5.52 -9.53
CA PHE A 123 2.29 4.26 -9.97
C PHE A 123 0.80 4.23 -9.69
N PHE A 124 0.01 5.07 -10.37
CA PHE A 124 -1.42 5.23 -10.06
C PHE A 124 -2.25 3.95 -10.20
N ASP A 125 -1.85 3.02 -11.06
CA ASP A 125 -2.53 1.71 -11.19
C ASP A 125 -2.30 0.84 -9.94
N MET A 126 -1.07 0.80 -9.42
CA MET A 126 -0.75 0.16 -8.14
C MET A 126 -1.50 0.83 -6.99
N VAL A 127 -1.48 2.17 -6.93
CA VAL A 127 -2.19 2.94 -5.89
C VAL A 127 -3.68 2.62 -5.93
N THR A 128 -4.31 2.66 -7.10
CA THR A 128 -5.73 2.36 -7.29
C THR A 128 -6.05 0.96 -6.79
N PHE A 129 -5.22 -0.04 -7.11
CA PHE A 129 -5.41 -1.39 -6.61
C PHE A 129 -5.34 -1.47 -5.09
N ILE A 130 -4.36 -0.84 -4.46
CA ILE A 130 -4.27 -0.81 -2.99
C ILE A 130 -5.53 -0.14 -2.40
N LEU A 131 -6.04 0.94 -3.00
CA LEU A 131 -7.24 1.63 -2.53
C LEU A 131 -8.52 0.79 -2.73
N ASP A 132 -8.58 -0.05 -3.76
CA ASP A 132 -9.70 -0.97 -3.98
C ASP A 132 -9.83 -2.02 -2.85
N HIS A 133 -8.72 -2.35 -2.19
CA HIS A 133 -8.71 -3.23 -1.03
C HIS A 133 -8.76 -2.47 0.31
N GLU A 134 -8.07 -1.33 0.43
CA GLU A 134 -7.82 -0.64 1.70
C GLU A 134 -7.79 0.89 1.54
N VAL A 135 -8.91 1.51 1.18
CA VAL A 135 -8.99 2.96 0.96
C VAL A 135 -8.63 3.79 2.18
N GLU A 136 -8.92 3.32 3.40
CA GLU A 136 -8.57 4.05 4.64
C GLU A 136 -7.06 4.15 4.86
N MET A 137 -6.25 3.38 4.13
CA MET A 137 -4.80 3.39 4.23
C MET A 137 -4.21 4.78 3.90
N LEU A 138 -4.92 5.61 3.15
CA LEU A 138 -4.56 7.02 2.89
C LEU A 138 -4.48 7.89 4.16
N LEU A 139 -5.16 7.49 5.23
CA LEU A 139 -5.23 8.20 6.51
C LEU A 139 -4.43 7.51 7.63
N VAL A 140 -3.65 6.48 7.31
CA VAL A 140 -2.82 5.75 8.27
C VAL A 140 -1.47 6.44 8.42
N LYS A 141 -1.02 6.65 9.65
CA LYS A 141 0.28 7.25 9.98
C LYS A 141 1.30 6.20 10.38
N ASP A 142 2.51 6.35 9.88
CA ASP A 142 3.70 5.65 10.35
C ASP A 142 4.20 6.19 11.71
N LYS A 143 5.31 5.64 12.23
CA LYS A 143 5.97 6.08 13.48
C LYS A 143 6.44 7.54 13.43
N ARG A 144 6.63 8.12 12.25
CA ARG A 144 7.03 9.53 12.07
C ARG A 144 5.81 10.47 12.07
N GLY A 145 4.60 9.91 12.15
CA GLY A 145 3.35 10.66 12.08
C GLY A 145 2.95 11.01 10.65
N PHE A 146 3.58 10.41 9.64
CA PHE A 146 3.31 10.71 8.23
C PHE A 146 2.32 9.71 7.65
N THR A 147 1.33 10.22 6.90
CA THR A 147 0.47 9.43 6.03
C THR A 147 1.17 9.16 4.70
N PRO A 148 0.70 8.20 3.86
CA PRO A 148 1.34 7.91 2.59
C PRO A 148 1.54 9.14 1.70
N LEU A 149 0.51 9.99 1.60
CA LEU A 149 0.53 11.18 0.75
C LEU A 149 1.54 12.25 1.22
N LEU A 150 2.01 12.21 2.47
CA LEU A 150 3.06 13.11 2.98
C LEU A 150 4.47 12.72 2.48
N TYR A 151 4.65 11.53 1.91
CA TYR A 151 5.90 11.13 1.25
C TYR A 151 5.98 11.55 -0.23
N VAL A 152 4.87 12.02 -0.82
CA VAL A 152 4.83 12.44 -2.22
C VAL A 152 5.71 13.68 -2.43
N LYS A 153 6.68 13.56 -3.34
CA LYS A 153 7.59 14.63 -3.73
C LYS A 153 6.82 15.83 -4.30
N LYS A 154 7.31 17.04 -3.99
CA LYS A 154 6.63 18.31 -4.33
C LYS A 154 6.35 18.47 -5.82
N GLU A 155 7.24 17.95 -6.66
CA GLU A 155 7.15 18.00 -8.11
C GLU A 155 5.96 17.18 -8.64
N LEU A 156 5.49 16.19 -7.89
CA LEU A 156 4.39 15.31 -8.26
C LEU A 156 3.03 15.75 -7.71
N TRP A 157 2.96 16.82 -6.90
CA TRP A 157 1.71 17.23 -6.24
C TRP A 157 0.58 17.49 -7.23
N GLY A 158 0.87 18.10 -8.38
CA GLY A 158 -0.13 18.36 -9.42
C GLY A 158 -0.76 17.07 -9.96
N ALA A 159 0.07 16.06 -10.27
CA ALA A 159 -0.40 14.76 -10.75
C ALA A 159 -1.26 14.05 -9.70
N TRP A 160 -0.85 14.10 -8.43
CA TRP A 160 -1.62 13.51 -7.33
C TRP A 160 -2.94 14.23 -7.05
N HIS A 161 -3.00 15.56 -7.21
CA HIS A 161 -4.27 16.28 -7.15
C HIS A 161 -5.22 15.83 -8.25
N THR A 162 -4.74 15.75 -9.50
CA THR A 162 -5.54 15.24 -10.62
C THR A 162 -6.01 13.81 -10.39
N PHE A 163 -5.14 12.95 -9.86
CA PHE A 163 -5.49 11.56 -9.52
C PHE A 163 -6.58 11.49 -8.44
N ILE A 164 -6.38 12.17 -7.30
CA ILE A 164 -7.36 12.22 -6.20
C ILE A 164 -8.71 12.77 -6.71
N ASP A 165 -8.68 13.81 -7.54
CA ASP A 165 -9.88 14.40 -8.12
C ASP A 165 -10.63 13.42 -9.03
N ALA A 166 -9.89 12.61 -9.81
CA ALA A 166 -10.44 11.62 -10.72
C ALA A 166 -11.07 10.41 -9.98
N ILE A 167 -10.54 10.03 -8.82
CA ILE A 167 -11.03 8.86 -8.07
C ILE A 167 -12.07 9.20 -6.98
N LYS A 168 -12.24 10.48 -6.63
CA LYS A 168 -13.06 10.89 -5.48
C LYS A 168 -14.51 10.40 -5.57
N ASP A 169 -15.08 10.29 -6.76
CA ASP A 169 -16.48 9.85 -6.93
C ASP A 169 -16.62 8.33 -6.79
N LYS A 170 -15.56 7.57 -7.07
CA LYS A 170 -15.51 6.11 -6.85
C LYS A 170 -15.46 5.78 -5.36
N TYR A 171 -14.56 6.44 -4.63
CA TYR A 171 -14.29 6.10 -3.23
C TYR A 171 -15.08 6.93 -2.22
N TRP A 172 -15.45 8.16 -2.59
CA TRP A 172 -16.14 9.12 -1.73
C TRP A 172 -17.30 9.81 -2.47
N PRO A 173 -18.32 9.05 -2.94
CA PRO A 173 -19.47 9.62 -3.63
C PRO A 173 -20.24 10.61 -2.74
N MET A 174 -20.87 11.61 -3.37
CA MET A 174 -21.74 12.58 -2.69
C MET A 174 -23.04 11.93 -2.21
N GLY A 175 -23.58 12.39 -1.09
CA GLY A 175 -24.91 12.01 -0.62
C GLY A 175 -24.99 10.63 0.07
N HIS A 176 -23.87 10.10 0.55
CA HIS A 176 -23.88 8.90 1.38
C HIS A 176 -24.53 9.19 2.75
N SER A 177 -25.59 8.45 3.09
CA SER A 177 -26.17 8.47 4.44
C SER A 177 -25.16 7.84 5.39
N SER A 178 -24.73 8.59 6.42
CA SER A 178 -23.91 8.06 7.51
C SER A 178 -24.68 7.08 8.39
#